data_AF-A0A960IZZ1-F1
#
_entry.id   AF-A0A960IZZ1-F1
#
_cell.length_a   1.000
_cell.length_b   1.000
_cell.length_c   1.000
_cell.angle_alpha   90.00
_cell.angle_beta   90.00
_cell.angle_gamma   90.00
#
_symmetry.space_group_name_H-M   'P 1'
#
loop_
_entity.id
_entity.type
_entity.pdbx_description
1 polymer ?
#
loop_
_entity_poly.entity_id
_entity_poly.type
_entity_poly.pdbx_seq_one_letter_code
_entity_poly.pdbx_strand_id
1 'polypeptide(L)'
;MRMPPHMAIGADPTKIAGATLGKGLVRRVWRFAKPYQWLLVGFIAVIVAAAVIGLLPALLIRRIIDDALPDGDRGLVTTAAALMVLVAFVEAGLSLAERWWSSRIGEGLIFDLRVALFDHVQRMPIAFFTRTQTGALISRLNNDVIGAQRAVTGTLGSVISNVVVLV
;
A
#
# COMPACT_ATOMS: atom_id res chain seq x y z
N MET A 1 -15.50 34.88 24.33
CA MET A 1 -15.67 33.42 24.49
C MET A 1 -14.48 32.72 23.85
N ARG A 2 -13.58 32.11 24.65
CA ARG A 2 -12.42 31.35 24.16
C ARG A 2 -12.82 29.87 24.09
N MET A 3 -12.71 29.26 22.91
CA MET A 3 -12.94 27.81 22.75
C MET A 3 -11.76 27.01 23.34
N PRO A 4 -12.00 25.91 24.07
CA PRO A 4 -10.93 25.08 24.63
C PRO A 4 -10.22 24.25 23.55
N PRO A 5 -8.90 24.03 23.65
CA PRO A 5 -8.12 23.27 22.68
C PRO A 5 -8.01 21.81 23.12
N HIS A 6 -9.00 20.97 22.81
CA HIS A 6 -8.87 19.51 22.82
C HIS A 6 -10.15 18.84 22.30
N MET A 7 -10.34 18.88 20.98
CA MET A 7 -11.17 17.90 20.28
C MET A 7 -10.49 17.53 18.96
N ALA A 8 -9.18 17.28 19.02
CA ALA A 8 -8.56 16.45 18.00
C ALA A 8 -9.22 15.07 18.14
N ILE A 9 -9.91 14.63 17.09
CA ILE A 9 -10.36 13.25 16.90
C ILE A 9 -9.10 12.39 16.76
N GLY A 10 -8.36 12.23 17.85
CA GLY A 10 -7.25 11.29 17.98
C GLY A 10 -7.86 9.99 18.48
N ALA A 11 -7.76 8.94 17.67
CA ALA A 11 -8.10 7.60 18.13
C ALA A 11 -7.29 7.31 19.41
N ASP A 12 -7.99 7.02 20.50
CA ASP A 12 -7.43 6.76 21.81
C ASP A 12 -6.40 5.60 21.70
N PRO A 13 -5.08 5.84 21.84
CA PRO A 13 -4.03 4.85 21.52
C PRO A 13 -4.18 3.55 22.32
N THR A 14 -4.75 3.66 23.51
CA THR A 14 -5.04 2.56 24.44
C THR A 14 -6.09 1.59 23.92
N LYS A 15 -6.98 2.02 23.01
CA LYS A 15 -8.01 1.16 22.38
C LYS A 15 -7.49 0.36 21.18
N ILE A 16 -6.35 0.75 20.62
CA ILE A 16 -5.76 0.13 19.43
C ILE A 16 -4.86 -1.06 19.80
N ALA A 17 -4.30 -1.06 21.01
CA ALA A 17 -3.32 -2.04 21.47
C ALA A 17 -3.83 -3.49 21.62
N GLY A 18 -5.16 -3.72 21.54
CA GLY A 18 -5.78 -5.04 21.63
C GLY A 18 -6.93 -5.28 20.65
N ALA A 19 -7.09 -4.40 19.65
CA ALA A 19 -8.21 -4.48 18.71
C ALA A 19 -7.99 -5.64 17.71
N THR A 20 -8.70 -6.75 17.88
CA THR A 20 -8.70 -7.82 16.89
C THR A 20 -9.58 -7.45 15.69
N LEU A 21 -9.11 -7.74 14.47
CA LEU A 21 -9.92 -7.59 13.27
C LEU A 21 -11.10 -8.58 13.31
N GLY A 22 -12.27 -8.10 13.70
CA GLY A 22 -13.48 -8.93 13.71
C GLY A 22 -13.77 -9.47 12.30
N LYS A 23 -14.10 -10.76 12.18
CA LYS A 23 -14.39 -11.43 10.89
C LYS A 23 -15.43 -10.67 10.03
N GLY A 24 -16.37 -9.96 10.67
CA GLY A 24 -17.36 -9.12 10.00
C GLY A 24 -16.78 -7.86 9.32
N LEU A 25 -15.73 -7.26 9.90
CA LEU A 25 -15.02 -6.12 9.31
C LEU A 25 -14.25 -6.55 8.07
N VAL A 26 -13.51 -7.66 8.16
CA VAL A 26 -12.74 -8.22 7.03
C VAL A 26 -13.67 -8.54 5.86
N ARG A 27 -14.84 -9.16 6.12
CA ARG A 27 -15.83 -9.46 5.07
C ARG A 27 -16.40 -8.19 4.41
N ARG A 28 -16.59 -7.10 5.16
CA ARG A 28 -17.07 -5.81 4.62
C ARG A 28 -16.00 -5.12 3.77
N VAL A 29 -14.75 -5.10 4.23
CA VAL A 29 -13.60 -4.59 3.46
C VAL A 29 -13.43 -5.40 2.17
N TRP A 30 -13.52 -6.72 2.26
CA TRP A 30 -13.41 -7.60 1.09
C TRP A 30 -14.50 -7.34 0.05
N ARG A 31 -15.72 -6.97 0.46
CA ARG A 31 -16.80 -6.63 -0.49
C ARG A 31 -16.45 -5.41 -1.34
N PHE A 32 -15.76 -4.42 -0.77
CA PHE A 32 -15.29 -3.22 -1.50
C PHE A 32 -14.00 -3.49 -2.29
N ALA A 33 -13.14 -4.40 -1.82
CA ALA A 33 -11.92 -4.77 -2.53
C ALA A 33 -12.15 -5.79 -3.68
N LYS A 34 -13.23 -6.59 -3.62
CA LYS A 34 -13.55 -7.66 -4.60
C LYS A 34 -13.53 -7.19 -6.06
N PRO A 35 -14.08 -6.02 -6.45
CA PRO A 35 -14.00 -5.54 -7.83
C PRO A 35 -12.55 -5.35 -8.33
N TYR A 36 -11.63 -5.07 -7.40
CA TYR A 36 -10.21 -4.83 -7.65
C TYR A 36 -9.35 -6.09 -7.49
N GLN A 37 -9.93 -7.28 -7.33
CA GLN A 37 -9.18 -8.52 -7.04
C GLN A 37 -8.10 -8.84 -8.10
N TRP A 38 -8.37 -8.61 -9.38
CA TRP A 38 -7.39 -8.82 -10.45
C TRP A 38 -6.28 -7.76 -10.43
N LEU A 39 -6.63 -6.53 -10.04
CA LEU A 39 -5.66 -5.45 -9.81
C LEU A 39 -4.75 -5.77 -8.62
N LEU A 40 -5.32 -6.29 -7.54
CA LEU A 40 -4.58 -6.76 -6.37
C LEU A 40 -3.66 -7.94 -6.70
N VAL A 41 -4.10 -8.91 -7.49
CA VAL A 41 -3.25 -10.03 -7.92
C VAL A 41 -2.07 -9.54 -8.75
N GLY A 42 -2.30 -8.64 -9.72
CA GLY A 42 -1.21 -8.04 -10.50
C GLY A 42 -0.25 -7.22 -9.63
N PHE A 43 -0.77 -6.43 -8.69
CA PHE A 43 0.02 -5.67 -7.74
C PHE A 43 0.91 -6.56 -6.85
N ILE A 44 0.34 -7.63 -6.30
CA ILE A 44 1.09 -8.62 -5.50
C ILE A 44 2.16 -9.31 -6.34
N ALA A 45 1.85 -9.69 -7.58
CA ALA A 45 2.82 -10.31 -8.47
C ALA A 45 4.02 -9.38 -8.76
N VAL A 46 3.77 -8.09 -8.97
CA VAL A 46 4.83 -7.08 -9.14
C VAL A 46 5.68 -6.93 -7.88
N ILE A 47 5.06 -6.89 -6.69
CA ILE A 47 5.78 -6.82 -5.40
C ILE A 47 6.69 -8.03 -5.23
N VAL A 48 6.18 -9.24 -5.49
CA VAL A 48 6.97 -10.47 -5.37
C VAL A 48 8.14 -10.46 -6.37
N ALA A 49 7.90 -10.06 -7.62
CA ALA A 49 8.96 -9.93 -8.61
C ALA A 49 10.03 -8.92 -8.19
N ALA A 50 9.62 -7.76 -7.68
CA ALA A 50 10.52 -6.71 -7.18
C ALA A 50 11.36 -7.20 -6.01
N ALA A 51 10.76 -7.91 -5.05
CA ALA A 51 11.47 -8.49 -3.91
C ALA A 51 12.52 -9.52 -4.35
N VAL A 52 12.17 -10.43 -5.27
CA VAL A 52 13.11 -11.44 -5.80
C VAL A 52 14.26 -10.78 -6.56
N ILE A 53 13.96 -9.80 -7.41
CA ILE A 53 14.97 -9.10 -8.20
C ILE A 53 15.89 -8.25 -7.31
N GLY A 54 15.35 -7.67 -6.24
CA GLY A 54 16.11 -6.91 -5.24
C GLY A 54 17.15 -7.74 -4.47
N LEU A 55 17.11 -9.07 -4.54
CA LEU A 55 18.14 -9.94 -3.98
C LEU A 55 19.37 -10.10 -4.91
N LEU A 56 19.20 -9.85 -6.22
CA LEU A 56 20.25 -10.06 -7.22
C LEU A 56 21.51 -9.22 -6.98
N PRO A 57 21.44 -7.92 -6.59
CA PRO A 57 22.64 -7.13 -6.33
C PRO A 57 23.54 -7.76 -5.26
N ALA A 58 22.97 -8.27 -4.17
CA ALA A 58 23.72 -8.93 -3.11
C ALA A 58 24.40 -10.22 -3.59
N LEU A 59 23.70 -11.02 -4.39
CA LEU A 59 24.24 -12.26 -4.98
C LEU A 59 25.35 -11.97 -6.01
N LEU A 60 25.20 -10.92 -6.81
CA LEU A 60 26.21 -10.50 -7.79
C LEU A 60 27.46 -9.96 -7.10
N ILE A 61 27.30 -9.15 -6.05
CA ILE A 61 28.44 -8.68 -5.23
C ILE A 61 29.15 -9.86 -4.58
N ARG A 62 28.40 -10.82 -4.02
CA ARG A 62 28.99 -12.05 -3.48
C ARG A 62 29.82 -12.78 -4.53
N ARG A 63 29.32 -12.93 -5.75
CA ARG A 63 30.05 -13.59 -6.84
C ARG A 63 31.33 -12.85 -7.24
N ILE A 64 31.32 -11.51 -7.19
CA ILE A 64 32.53 -10.70 -7.40
C ILE A 64 33.56 -10.95 -6.30
N ILE A 65 33.12 -11.03 -5.05
CA ILE A 65 34.00 -11.19 -3.89
C ILE A 65 34.54 -12.62 -3.77
N ASP A 66 33.68 -13.62 -3.92
CA ASP A 66 34.00 -15.03 -3.68
C ASP A 66 34.73 -15.68 -4.87
N ASP A 67 34.41 -15.29 -6.12
CA ASP A 67 34.95 -15.92 -7.33
C ASP A 67 35.87 -14.97 -8.12
N ALA A 68 35.41 -13.75 -8.45
CA ALA A 68 36.13 -12.89 -9.39
C ALA A 68 37.44 -12.31 -8.84
N LEU A 69 37.44 -11.90 -7.57
CA LEU A 69 38.61 -11.31 -6.91
C LEU A 69 39.71 -12.34 -6.62
N PRO A 70 39.42 -13.54 -6.09
CA PRO A 70 40.43 -14.58 -5.87
C PRO A 70 41.05 -15.10 -7.16
N ASP A 71 40.25 -15.30 -8.22
CA ASP A 71 40.73 -15.82 -9.50
C ASP A 71 41.33 -14.73 -10.41
N GLY A 72 41.21 -13.45 -10.03
CA GLY A 72 41.65 -12.30 -10.83
C GLY A 72 40.88 -12.12 -12.14
N ASP A 73 39.69 -12.71 -12.26
CA ASP A 73 38.89 -12.73 -13.49
C ASP A 73 38.16 -11.40 -13.71
N ARG A 74 38.81 -10.52 -14.48
CA ARG A 74 38.24 -9.23 -14.90
C ARG A 74 36.99 -9.38 -15.79
N GLY A 75 36.85 -10.51 -16.49
CA GLY A 75 35.67 -10.82 -17.30
C GLY A 75 34.44 -11.06 -16.42
N LEU A 76 34.61 -11.80 -15.33
CA LEU A 76 33.54 -12.02 -14.35
C LEU A 76 33.12 -10.71 -13.67
N VAL A 77 34.09 -9.84 -13.34
CA VAL A 77 33.78 -8.50 -12.78
C VAL A 77 32.96 -7.64 -13.76
N THR A 78 33.37 -7.57 -15.04
CA THR A 78 32.67 -6.72 -16.02
C THR A 78 31.29 -7.25 -16.37
N THR A 79 31.12 -8.57 -16.47
CA THR A 79 29.81 -9.20 -16.69
C THR A 79 28.89 -9.02 -15.48
N ALA A 80 29.37 -9.22 -14.26
CA ALA A 80 28.59 -8.96 -13.04
C ALA A 80 28.19 -7.48 -12.92
N ALA A 81 29.09 -6.54 -13.27
CA ALA A 81 28.78 -5.11 -13.30
C ALA A 81 27.71 -4.77 -14.36
N ALA A 82 27.80 -5.34 -15.56
CA ALA A 82 26.78 -5.16 -16.59
C ALA A 82 25.41 -5.73 -16.15
N LEU A 83 25.40 -6.88 -15.48
CA LEU A 83 24.19 -7.46 -14.91
C LEU A 83 23.59 -6.59 -13.81
N MET A 84 24.41 -5.98 -12.94
CA MET A 84 23.89 -5.04 -11.93
C MET A 84 23.21 -3.83 -12.56
N VAL A 85 23.77 -3.28 -13.64
CA VAL A 85 23.14 -2.19 -14.39
C VAL A 85 21.79 -2.64 -14.97
N LEU A 86 21.74 -3.84 -15.55
CA LEU A 86 20.49 -4.41 -16.06
C LEU A 86 19.45 -4.59 -14.95
N VAL A 87 19.85 -5.13 -13.79
CA VAL A 87 18.98 -5.28 -12.62
C VAL A 87 18.41 -3.94 -12.19
N ALA A 88 19.22 -2.87 -12.13
CA ALA A 88 18.75 -1.53 -11.77
C ALA A 88 17.67 -1.00 -12.73
N PHE A 89 17.80 -1.26 -14.04
CA PHE A 89 16.75 -0.90 -15.01
C PHE A 89 15.47 -1.70 -14.80
N VAL A 90 15.58 -2.99 -14.48
CA VAL A 90 14.42 -3.84 -14.19
C VAL A 90 13.74 -3.40 -12.90
N GLU A 91 14.48 -3.10 -11.84
CA GLU A 91 13.95 -2.54 -10.59
C GLU A 91 13.21 -1.22 -10.82
N ALA A 92 13.79 -0.32 -11.62
CA ALA A 92 13.12 0.94 -11.98
C ALA A 92 11.78 0.68 -12.69
N GLY A 93 11.75 -0.25 -13.66
CA GLY A 93 10.53 -0.66 -14.35
C GLY A 93 9.48 -1.28 -13.42
N LEU A 94 9.90 -2.16 -12.52
CA LEU A 94 9.02 -2.76 -11.51
C LEU A 94 8.49 -1.73 -10.53
N SER A 95 9.30 -0.76 -10.12
CA SER A 95 8.86 0.33 -9.24
C SER A 95 7.78 1.18 -9.91
N LEU A 96 7.88 1.41 -11.23
CA LEU A 96 6.88 2.15 -11.99
C LEU A 96 5.59 1.34 -12.12
N ALA A 97 5.71 0.04 -12.41
CA ALA A 97 4.56 -0.86 -12.43
C ALA A 97 3.87 -0.87 -11.07
N GLU A 98 4.60 -1.08 -9.97
CA GLU A 98 4.06 -1.10 -8.61
C GLU A 98 3.27 0.18 -8.30
N ARG A 99 3.84 1.35 -8.60
CA ARG A 99 3.19 2.65 -8.45
C ARG A 99 1.92 2.76 -9.29
N TRP A 100 1.95 2.28 -10.53
CA TRP A 100 0.80 2.32 -11.43
C TRP A 100 -0.35 1.45 -10.92
N TRP A 101 -0.10 0.19 -10.56
CA TRP A 101 -1.13 -0.69 -9.99
C TRP A 101 -1.67 -0.13 -8.67
N SER A 102 -0.78 0.36 -7.79
CA SER A 102 -1.13 0.98 -6.51
C SER A 102 -2.05 2.20 -6.68
N SER A 103 -1.72 3.11 -7.62
CA SER A 103 -2.56 4.27 -7.96
C SER A 103 -3.93 3.84 -8.50
N ARG A 104 -3.96 2.90 -9.45
CA ARG A 104 -5.22 2.42 -10.04
C ARG A 104 -6.15 1.78 -9.01
N ILE A 105 -5.61 0.99 -8.08
CA ILE A 105 -6.37 0.41 -6.97
C ILE A 105 -6.84 1.50 -6.02
N GLY A 106 -5.93 2.38 -5.60
CA GLY A 106 -6.23 3.42 -4.61
C GLY A 106 -7.28 4.41 -5.09
N GLU A 107 -7.12 4.93 -6.31
CA GLU A 107 -8.05 5.90 -6.90
C GLU A 107 -9.43 5.28 -7.16
N GLY A 108 -9.48 4.05 -7.67
CA GLY A 108 -10.74 3.35 -7.86
C GLY A 108 -11.48 3.13 -6.54
N LEU A 109 -10.77 2.66 -5.51
CA LEU A 109 -11.36 2.47 -4.18
C LEU A 109 -11.90 3.79 -3.61
N ILE A 110 -11.15 4.88 -3.73
CA ILE A 110 -11.57 6.22 -3.29
C ILE A 110 -12.82 6.66 -4.06
N PHE A 111 -12.85 6.46 -5.37
CA PHE A 111 -13.97 6.81 -6.22
C PHE A 111 -15.25 6.09 -5.77
N ASP A 112 -15.19 4.76 -5.64
CA ASP A 112 -16.34 3.94 -5.25
C ASP A 112 -16.85 4.29 -3.85
N LEU A 113 -15.93 4.53 -2.91
CA LEU A 113 -16.28 4.95 -1.55
C LEU A 113 -16.97 6.31 -1.55
N ARG A 114 -16.45 7.29 -2.30
CA ARG A 114 -17.07 8.62 -2.42
C ARG A 114 -18.46 8.52 -3.02
N VAL A 115 -18.63 7.79 -4.13
CA VAL A 115 -19.93 7.60 -4.78
C VAL A 115 -20.92 6.97 -3.81
N ALA A 116 -20.57 5.86 -3.14
CA ALA A 116 -21.45 5.19 -2.19
C ALA A 116 -21.84 6.08 -1.00
N LEU A 117 -20.90 6.88 -0.49
CA LEU A 117 -21.17 7.81 0.60
C LEU A 117 -22.07 8.97 0.17
N PHE A 118 -21.84 9.55 -1.02
CA PHE A 118 -22.71 10.61 -1.55
C PHE A 118 -24.14 10.10 -1.76
N ASP A 119 -24.29 8.92 -2.39
CA ASP A 119 -25.59 8.28 -2.61
C ASP A 119 -26.34 8.04 -1.29
N HIS A 120 -25.61 7.65 -0.24
CA HIS A 120 -26.20 7.42 1.07
C HIS A 120 -26.64 8.72 1.74
N VAL A 121 -25.80 9.77 1.68
CA VAL A 121 -26.11 11.09 2.25
C VAL A 121 -27.32 11.72 1.56
N GLN A 122 -27.43 11.62 0.23
CA GLN A 122 -28.57 12.16 -0.51
C GLN A 122 -29.93 11.54 -0.13
N ARG A 123 -29.92 10.30 0.38
CA ARG A 123 -31.15 9.57 0.78
C ARG A 123 -31.50 9.77 2.26
N MET A 124 -30.72 10.54 3.02
CA MET A 124 -30.98 10.75 4.45
C MET A 124 -32.07 11.82 4.69
N PRO A 125 -32.92 11.63 5.72
CA PRO A 125 -33.94 12.61 6.07
C PRO A 125 -33.32 13.91 6.62
N ILE A 126 -33.98 15.05 6.35
CA ILE A 126 -33.55 16.39 6.77
C ILE A 126 -33.29 16.48 8.29
N ALA A 127 -34.02 15.71 9.10
CA ALA A 127 -33.82 15.61 10.55
C ALA A 127 -32.43 15.11 10.98
N PHE A 128 -31.71 14.38 10.10
CA PHE A 128 -30.33 13.97 10.34
C PHE A 128 -29.35 15.16 10.21
N PHE A 129 -29.62 16.06 9.26
CA PHE A 129 -28.79 17.24 8.97
C PHE A 129 -28.98 18.37 9.98
N THR A 130 -30.09 18.39 10.72
CA THR A 130 -30.31 19.35 11.81
C THR A 130 -29.64 18.93 13.12
N ARG A 131 -29.25 17.65 13.28
CA ARG A 131 -28.58 17.12 14.48
C ARG A 131 -27.07 16.93 14.33
N THR A 132 -26.56 16.85 13.10
CA THR A 132 -25.15 16.49 12.83
C THR A 132 -24.45 17.61 12.08
N GLN A 133 -23.28 18.05 12.54
CA GLN A 133 -22.47 19.06 11.84
C GLN A 133 -22.01 18.53 10.48
N THR A 134 -22.42 19.19 9.39
CA THR A 134 -22.06 18.87 7.99
C THR A 134 -20.54 18.75 7.78
N GLY A 135 -19.72 19.48 8.57
CA GLY A 135 -18.26 19.41 8.52
C GLY A 135 -17.65 18.07 8.96
N ALA A 136 -18.28 17.36 9.90
CA ALA A 136 -17.82 16.04 10.34
C ALA A 136 -18.04 14.95 9.26
N LEU A 137 -19.10 15.09 8.46
CA LEU A 137 -19.38 14.21 7.31
C LEU A 137 -18.32 14.37 6.21
N ILE A 138 -18.00 15.62 5.84
CA ILE A 138 -16.96 15.92 4.84
C ILE A 138 -15.59 15.42 5.32
N SER A 139 -15.29 15.58 6.61
CA SER A 139 -14.04 15.09 7.21
C SER A 139 -13.91 13.57 7.14
N ARG A 140 -14.97 12.81 7.46
CA ARG A 140 -14.97 11.34 7.33
C ARG A 140 -14.85 10.89 5.87
N LEU A 141 -15.52 11.58 4.96
CA LEU A 141 -15.50 11.28 3.53
C LEU A 141 -14.13 11.51 2.88
N ASN A 142 -13.34 12.44 3.42
CA ASN A 142 -11.97 12.70 2.95
C ASN A 142 -10.92 11.90 3.74
N ASN A 143 -10.94 11.95 5.06
CA ASN A 143 -9.85 11.41 5.88
C ASN A 143 -9.93 9.89 6.05
N ASP A 144 -11.12 9.33 6.30
CA ASP A 144 -11.26 7.88 6.56
C ASP A 144 -11.09 7.08 5.27
N VAL A 145 -11.55 7.62 4.13
CA VAL A 145 -11.41 7.03 2.79
C VAL A 145 -9.94 6.95 2.37
N ILE A 146 -9.17 8.02 2.62
CA ILE A 146 -7.72 8.04 2.37
C ILE A 146 -7.01 7.07 3.33
N GLY A 147 -7.43 7.00 4.60
CA GLY A 147 -6.88 6.04 5.57
C GLY A 147 -7.06 4.58 5.12
N ALA A 148 -8.25 4.21 4.66
CA ALA A 148 -8.54 2.88 4.14
C ALA A 148 -7.71 2.55 2.89
N GLN A 149 -7.57 3.52 1.96
CA GLN A 149 -6.74 3.37 0.77
C GLN A 149 -5.28 3.10 1.12
N ARG A 150 -4.69 3.90 2.02
CA ARG A 150 -3.30 3.72 2.46
C ARG A 150 -3.05 2.38 3.16
N ALA A 151 -4.01 1.89 3.94
CA ALA A 151 -3.89 0.58 4.57
C ALA A 151 -3.84 -0.56 3.54
N VAL A 152 -4.63 -0.45 2.46
CA VAL A 152 -4.67 -1.46 1.40
C VAL A 152 -3.45 -1.37 0.48
N THR A 153 -3.05 -0.18 0.06
CA THR A 153 -1.97 -0.03 -0.93
C THR A 153 -0.57 0.00 -0.29
N GLY A 154 -0.46 0.57 0.91
CA GLY A 154 0.82 0.72 1.61
C GLY A 154 1.11 -0.43 2.55
N THR A 155 0.27 -0.62 3.57
CA THR A 155 0.53 -1.59 4.65
C THR A 155 0.52 -3.04 4.16
N LEU A 156 -0.44 -3.43 3.32
CA LEU A 156 -0.43 -4.79 2.75
C LEU A 156 0.79 -5.00 1.84
N GLY A 157 1.12 -4.02 1.01
CA GLY A 157 2.26 -4.11 0.09
C GLY A 157 3.58 -4.29 0.84
N SER A 158 3.81 -3.48 1.88
CA SER A 158 5.04 -3.55 2.68
C SER A 158 5.16 -4.85 3.48
N VAL A 159 4.07 -5.34 4.07
CA VAL A 159 4.09 -6.60 4.81
C VAL A 159 4.44 -7.77 3.87
N ILE A 160 3.82 -7.82 2.69
CA ILE A 160 4.10 -8.88 1.70
C ILE A 160 5.56 -8.80 1.24
N SER A 161 6.03 -7.61 0.87
CA SER A 161 7.42 -7.40 0.45
C SER A 161 8.42 -7.87 1.52
N ASN A 162 8.22 -7.43 2.77
CA ASN A 162 9.11 -7.78 3.87
C ASN A 162 9.13 -9.28 4.16
N VAL A 163 7.98 -9.97 4.07
CA VAL A 163 7.93 -11.42 4.26
C VAL A 163 8.71 -12.14 3.16
N VAL A 164 8.58 -11.71 1.91
CA VAL A 164 9.30 -12.33 0.78
C VAL A 164 10.81 -12.08 0.87
N VAL A 165 11.24 -10.92 1.38
CA VAL A 165 12.66 -10.61 1.58
C VAL A 165 13.25 -11.38 2.77
N LEU A 166 12.43 -11.64 3.80
CA LEU A 166 12.89 -12.27 5.04
C LEU A 166 13.03 -13.80 4.93
N VAL A 167 12.13 -14.45 4.19
CA VAL A 167 12.08 -15.91 4.01
C VAL A 167 13.06 -16.33 2.93
#